data_AF-A0AA51II38-F1
#
_entry.id   AF-A0AA51II38-F1
#
_cell.length_a   1.000
_cell.length_b   1.000
_cell.length_c   1.000
_cell.angle_alpha   90.00
_cell.angle_beta   90.00
_cell.angle_gamma   90.00
#
_symmetry.space_group_name_H-M   'P 1'
#
loop_
_entity.id
_entity.type
_entity.pdbx_description
1 polymer ?
#
loop_
_entity_poly.entity_id
_entity_poly.type
_entity_poly.pdbx_seq_one_letter_code
_entity_poly.pdbx_strand_id
1 'polypeptide(L)'
;DCLLITVLTHGELGVLYAKDTHYKPENLWYYFTANNCPSLAGKPKIFFIQACQGDKLDSGTTLINRTETDGSSNSSYRIPNHADFLIVFSTVPGYYSWRNTTRGSWFMQALCEELRY
;
A
#
# COMPACT_ATOMS: atom_id res chain seq x y z
N ASP A 1 -19.31 -1.55 1.73
CA ASP A 1 -18.67 -0.23 1.54
C ASP A 1 -17.27 -0.20 2.12
N CYS A 2 -16.31 0.32 1.35
CA CYS A 2 -14.90 0.50 1.74
C CYS A 2 -14.37 1.84 1.20
N LEU A 3 -13.15 2.21 1.60
CA LEU A 3 -12.36 3.28 0.98
C LEU A 3 -11.19 2.66 0.24
N LEU A 4 -10.95 3.10 -1.00
CA LEU A 4 -9.77 2.73 -1.79
C LEU A 4 -9.10 4.01 -2.29
N ILE A 5 -7.82 4.17 -2.00
CA ILE A 5 -6.99 5.30 -2.45
C ILE A 5 -5.77 4.74 -3.18
N THR A 6 -5.54 5.19 -4.41
CA THR A 6 -4.36 4.82 -5.20
C THR A 6 -3.51 6.06 -5.46
N VAL A 7 -2.22 5.96 -5.14
CA VAL A 7 -1.23 7.02 -5.35
C VAL A 7 -0.13 6.51 -6.28
N LEU A 8 0.06 7.20 -7.40
CA LEU A 8 1.09 6.90 -8.41
C LEU A 8 2.02 8.09 -8.52
N THR A 9 3.22 8.02 -7.95
CA THR A 9 4.14 9.17 -7.91
C THR A 9 5.61 8.75 -7.82
N HIS A 10 6.52 9.72 -7.87
CA HIS A 10 7.89 9.55 -7.43
C HIS A 10 7.95 9.53 -5.89
N GLY A 11 8.95 8.87 -5.35
CA GLY A 11 9.15 8.73 -3.92
C GLY A 11 10.59 8.40 -3.62
N GLU A 12 10.93 8.58 -2.35
CA GLU A 12 12.15 8.07 -1.73
C GLU A 12 11.78 7.45 -0.38
N LEU A 13 12.77 6.97 0.36
CA LEU A 13 12.53 6.34 1.66
C LEU A 13 11.81 7.31 2.61
N GLY A 14 10.55 7.00 2.92
CA GLY A 14 9.72 7.76 3.87
C GLY A 14 9.04 9.01 3.31
N VAL A 15 9.13 9.28 1.99
CA VAL A 15 8.51 10.46 1.37
C VAL A 15 7.87 10.15 0.01
N LEU A 16 6.75 10.83 -0.28
CA LEU A 16 6.08 10.84 -1.57
C LEU A 16 6.14 12.24 -2.16
N TYR A 17 6.25 12.35 -3.48
CA TYR A 17 6.28 13.64 -4.16
C TYR A 17 4.88 14.03 -4.64
N ALA A 18 4.49 15.28 -4.41
CA ALA A 18 3.46 15.98 -5.15
C ALA A 18 4.13 16.82 -6.25
N LYS A 19 3.35 17.60 -7.01
CA LYS A 19 3.87 18.46 -8.08
C LYS A 19 4.83 19.53 -7.56
N ASP A 20 4.57 20.02 -6.36
CA ASP A 20 5.18 21.21 -5.75
C ASP A 20 6.14 20.88 -4.59
N THR A 21 5.82 19.87 -3.79
CA THR A 21 6.63 19.46 -2.63
C THR A 21 6.51 17.97 -2.32
N HIS A 22 7.32 17.48 -1.39
CA HIS A 22 7.21 16.13 -0.85
C HIS A 22 6.40 16.13 0.47
N TYR A 23 5.78 15.00 0.77
CA TYR A 23 5.01 14.79 1.99
C TYR A 23 5.20 13.36 2.50
N LYS A 24 4.93 13.15 3.79
CA LYS A 24 5.06 11.81 4.37
C LYS A 24 3.84 10.93 4.02
N PRO A 25 4.03 9.64 3.70
CA PRO A 25 2.93 8.74 3.37
C PRO A 25 1.82 8.71 4.41
N GLU A 26 2.13 8.88 5.71
CA GLU A 26 1.14 8.81 6.79
C GLU A 26 0.03 9.84 6.66
N ASN A 27 0.30 10.97 6.00
CA ASN A 27 -0.69 12.00 5.73
C ASN A 27 -1.85 11.48 4.85
N LEU A 28 -1.65 10.40 4.08
CA LEU A 28 -2.70 9.79 3.27
C LEU A 28 -3.77 9.10 4.12
N TRP A 29 -3.38 8.44 5.22
CA TRP A 29 -4.31 7.65 6.05
C TRP A 29 -4.66 8.29 7.39
N TYR A 30 -3.92 9.31 7.82
CA TYR A 30 -4.11 9.98 9.11
C TYR A 30 -5.56 10.39 9.37
N TYR A 31 -6.25 10.94 8.37
CA TYR A 31 -7.63 11.43 8.49
C TYR A 31 -8.69 10.33 8.45
N PHE A 32 -8.31 9.09 8.12
CA PHE A 32 -9.26 7.99 7.97
C PHE A 32 -9.24 7.00 9.14
N THR A 33 -8.53 7.32 10.23
CA THR A 33 -8.60 6.54 11.47
C THR A 33 -10.01 6.56 12.05
N ALA A 34 -10.37 5.56 12.85
CA ALA A 34 -11.73 5.45 13.41
C ALA A 34 -12.19 6.69 14.18
N ASN A 35 -11.26 7.40 14.85
CA ASN A 35 -11.56 8.63 15.59
C ASN A 35 -11.79 9.83 14.66
N ASN A 36 -11.01 9.94 13.58
CA ASN A 36 -11.07 11.05 12.64
C ASN A 36 -12.19 10.87 11.60
N CYS A 37 -12.56 9.62 11.31
CA CYS A 37 -13.63 9.27 10.37
C CYS A 37 -14.51 8.12 10.90
N PRO A 38 -15.41 8.38 11.87
CA PRO A 38 -16.26 7.34 12.47
C PRO A 38 -17.14 6.59 11.47
N SER A 39 -17.53 7.21 10.36
CA SER A 39 -18.32 6.58 9.29
C SER A 39 -17.59 5.47 8.53
N LEU A 40 -16.26 5.44 8.62
CA LEU A 40 -15.37 4.42 8.08
C LEU A 40 -14.80 3.48 9.16
N ALA A 41 -15.22 3.61 10.43
CA ALA A 41 -14.84 2.66 11.48
C ALA A 41 -15.43 1.27 11.16
N GLY A 42 -14.60 0.22 11.26
CA GLY A 42 -14.99 -1.16 10.92
C GLY A 42 -15.15 -1.42 9.41
N LYS A 43 -14.82 -0.45 8.54
CA LYS A 43 -14.84 -0.61 7.09
C LYS A 43 -13.42 -0.69 6.53
N PRO A 44 -13.13 -1.52 5.51
CA PRO A 44 -11.81 -1.59 4.91
C PRO A 44 -11.35 -0.26 4.31
N LYS A 45 -10.09 0.10 4.56
CA LYS A 45 -9.40 1.32 4.11
C LYS A 45 -8.11 0.92 3.40
N ILE A 46 -8.17 0.83 2.07
CA ILE A 46 -7.15 0.23 1.23
C ILE A 46 -6.36 1.33 0.51
N PHE A 47 -5.03 1.26 0.59
CA PHE A 47 -4.11 2.20 -0.03
C PHE A 47 -3.13 1.45 -0.93
N PHE A 48 -3.14 1.75 -2.23
CA PHE A 48 -2.15 1.24 -3.18
C PHE A 48 -1.18 2.36 -3.55
N ILE A 49 0.10 2.21 -3.21
CA ILE A 49 1.11 3.25 -3.40
C ILE A 49 2.21 2.73 -4.32
N GLN A 50 2.24 3.26 -5.55
CA GLN A 50 3.34 3.10 -6.48
C GLN A 50 4.27 4.29 -6.33
N ALA A 51 5.38 4.09 -5.63
CA ALA A 51 6.48 5.05 -5.52
C ALA A 51 7.77 4.31 -5.19
N CYS A 52 8.92 4.85 -5.59
CA CYS A 52 10.21 4.31 -5.15
C CYS A 52 10.38 4.53 -3.64
N GLN A 53 11.08 3.62 -2.97
CA GLN A 53 11.45 3.79 -1.55
C GLN A 53 12.98 3.84 -1.35
N GLY A 54 13.73 4.07 -2.42
CA GLY A 54 15.17 4.18 -2.45
C GLY A 54 15.74 3.83 -3.82
N ASP A 55 17.06 3.75 -3.88
CA ASP A 55 17.80 3.67 -5.15
C ASP A 55 18.43 2.30 -5.40
N LYS A 56 18.28 1.35 -4.45
CA LYS A 56 18.82 0.01 -4.63
C LYS A 56 17.98 -0.75 -5.64
N LEU A 57 18.66 -1.42 -6.55
CA LEU A 57 18.02 -2.38 -7.43
C LEU A 57 17.89 -3.71 -6.69
N ASP A 58 16.69 -4.27 -6.66
CA ASP A 58 16.49 -5.63 -6.17
C ASP A 58 16.97 -6.59 -7.26
N SER A 59 18.00 -7.39 -6.97
CA SER A 59 18.52 -8.40 -7.89
C SER A 59 17.54 -9.58 -8.06
N GLY A 60 16.49 -9.65 -7.25
CA GLY A 60 15.55 -10.75 -7.21
C GLY A 60 16.16 -12.02 -6.62
N THR A 61 15.33 -13.01 -6.32
CA THR A 61 15.75 -14.36 -5.95
C THR A 61 14.77 -15.36 -6.54
N THR A 62 15.29 -16.44 -7.13
CA THR A 62 14.46 -17.53 -7.68
C THR A 62 13.80 -18.29 -6.52
N LEU A 63 12.49 -18.13 -6.35
CA LEU A 63 11.74 -18.80 -5.28
C LEU A 63 11.39 -20.25 -5.64
N ILE A 64 11.60 -21.16 -4.69
CA ILE A 64 11.13 -22.55 -4.71
C ILE A 64 10.20 -22.73 -3.49
N ASN A 65 8.89 -22.47 -3.67
CA ASN A 65 7.70 -22.73 -2.82
C ASN A 65 7.71 -22.50 -1.27
N ARG A 66 6.46 -22.28 -0.75
CA ARG A 66 5.88 -22.45 0.63
C ARG A 66 5.59 -21.15 1.40
N THR A 67 4.53 -20.94 2.20
CA THR A 67 3.28 -21.67 2.61
C THR A 67 2.33 -20.66 3.33
N GLU A 68 1.04 -21.00 3.40
CA GLU A 68 -0.13 -20.36 4.07
C GLU A 68 -0.05 -20.16 5.60
N THR A 69 -0.98 -19.38 6.18
CA THR A 69 -1.57 -19.64 7.53
C THR A 69 -2.89 -18.88 7.77
N ASP A 70 -3.95 -19.61 8.18
CA ASP A 70 -5.24 -19.09 8.65
C ASP A 70 -5.30 -18.97 10.18
N GLY A 71 -6.09 -18.03 10.72
CA GLY A 71 -6.37 -17.93 12.15
C GLY A 71 -7.75 -17.33 12.49
N SER A 72 -8.56 -18.08 13.24
CA SER A 72 -9.89 -17.67 13.74
C SER A 72 -9.89 -17.45 15.27
N SER A 73 -10.62 -16.45 15.79
CA SER A 73 -11.49 -16.59 16.99
C SER A 73 -12.15 -15.26 17.42
N ASN A 74 -13.33 -15.40 18.03
CA ASN A 74 -14.31 -14.37 18.37
C ASN A 74 -14.08 -13.86 19.82
N SER A 75 -13.74 -12.58 20.01
CA SER A 75 -13.82 -11.89 21.31
C SER A 75 -14.11 -10.40 21.08
N SER A 76 -14.74 -9.71 22.05
CA SER A 76 -15.00 -8.27 21.94
C SER A 76 -13.68 -7.49 21.96
N TYR A 77 -13.12 -7.23 20.79
CA TYR A 77 -11.82 -6.57 20.64
C TYR A 77 -11.99 -5.06 20.55
N ARG A 78 -11.19 -4.33 21.33
CA ARG A 78 -11.00 -2.90 21.14
C ARG A 78 -10.16 -2.74 19.88
N ILE A 79 -10.83 -2.44 18.78
CA ILE A 79 -10.23 -2.26 17.48
C ILE A 79 -9.21 -1.10 17.57
N PRO A 80 -7.92 -1.32 17.26
CA PRO A 80 -6.92 -0.25 17.20
C PRO A 80 -7.38 0.88 16.28
N ASN A 81 -6.98 2.13 16.53
CA ASN A 81 -7.35 3.28 15.68
C ASN A 81 -6.93 3.12 14.21
N HIS A 82 -5.95 2.26 13.94
CA HIS A 82 -5.42 1.91 12.62
C HIS A 82 -5.88 0.53 12.12
N ALA A 83 -6.91 -0.06 12.71
CA ALA A 83 -7.47 -1.29 12.18
C ALA A 83 -8.21 -1.06 10.86
N ASP A 84 -8.43 -2.16 10.15
CA ASP A 84 -9.05 -2.19 8.82
C ASP A 84 -8.25 -1.44 7.74
N PHE A 85 -6.99 -1.08 8.01
CA PHE A 85 -6.10 -0.51 6.99
C PHE A 85 -5.32 -1.61 6.29
N LEU A 86 -5.34 -1.58 4.95
CA LEU A 86 -4.43 -2.34 4.10
C LEU A 86 -3.61 -1.33 3.31
N ILE A 87 -2.30 -1.26 3.57
CA ILE A 87 -1.39 -0.35 2.87
C ILE A 87 -0.39 -1.20 2.08
N VAL A 88 -0.42 -1.07 0.76
CA VAL A 88 0.42 -1.84 -0.15
C VAL A 88 1.31 -0.90 -0.92
N PHE A 89 2.62 -1.04 -0.72
CA PHE A 89 3.63 -0.35 -1.52
C PHE A 89 4.16 -1.24 -2.63
N SER A 90 4.41 -0.65 -3.79
CA SER A 90 4.99 -1.36 -4.95
C SER A 90 6.42 -1.86 -4.72
N THR A 91 7.09 -1.36 -3.67
CA THR A 91 8.48 -1.68 -3.34
C THR A 91 8.69 -1.72 -1.85
N VAL A 92 9.63 -2.55 -1.45
CA VAL A 92 10.17 -2.58 -0.08
C VAL A 92 11.08 -1.37 0.21
N PRO A 93 11.18 -0.94 1.48
CA PRO A 93 12.06 0.15 1.89
C PRO A 93 13.50 -0.01 1.39
N GLY A 94 14.04 1.03 0.77
CA GLY A 94 15.39 1.07 0.23
C GLY A 94 15.53 0.67 -1.24
N TYR A 95 14.46 0.20 -1.88
CA TYR A 95 14.50 -0.31 -3.26
C TYR A 95 13.74 0.55 -4.27
N TYR A 96 14.17 0.47 -5.53
CA TYR A 96 13.64 1.22 -6.64
C TYR A 96 12.38 0.58 -7.23
N SER A 97 11.37 1.40 -7.55
CA SER A 97 10.10 0.93 -8.11
C SER A 97 10.09 1.00 -9.63
N TRP A 98 10.09 -0.17 -10.28
CA TRP A 98 10.22 -0.23 -11.73
C TRP A 98 8.92 0.17 -12.42
N ARG A 99 9.03 1.18 -13.30
CA ARG A 99 7.95 1.58 -14.20
C ARG A 99 8.42 1.50 -15.65
N ASN A 100 7.74 0.69 -16.45
CA ASN A 100 7.93 0.73 -17.89
C ASN A 100 7.24 1.99 -18.44
N THR A 101 7.97 2.79 -19.23
CA THR A 101 7.49 4.08 -19.74
C THR A 101 6.39 3.97 -20.79
N THR A 102 6.26 2.82 -21.45
CA THR A 102 5.23 2.56 -22.48
C THR A 102 4.11 1.65 -21.99
N ARG A 103 4.40 0.72 -21.06
CA ARG A 103 3.43 -0.29 -20.58
C ARG A 103 2.88 -0.01 -19.17
N GLY A 104 3.45 0.93 -18.41
CA GLY A 104 3.08 1.17 -17.01
C GLY A 104 3.93 0.35 -16.02
N SER A 105 3.64 0.41 -14.72
CA SER A 105 4.39 -0.35 -13.72
C SER A 105 3.93 -1.81 -13.66
N TRP A 106 4.86 -2.72 -13.41
CA TRP A 106 4.56 -4.15 -13.27
C TRP A 106 3.59 -4.41 -12.12
N PHE A 107 3.78 -3.70 -11.00
CA PHE A 107 2.89 -3.78 -9.84
C PHE A 107 1.44 -3.41 -10.21
N MET A 108 1.21 -2.32 -10.95
CA MET A 108 -0.15 -1.91 -11.32
C MET A 108 -0.76 -2.82 -12.38
N GLN A 109 0.04 -3.38 -13.30
CA GLN A 109 -0.44 -4.38 -14.25
C GLN A 109 -0.94 -5.63 -13.52
N ALA A 110 -0.10 -6.23 -12.67
CA ALA A 110 -0.46 -7.41 -11.90
C ALA A 110 -1.66 -7.15 -10.99
N LEU A 111 -1.69 -6.01 -10.30
CA LEU A 111 -2.83 -5.62 -9.47
C LEU A 111 -4.14 -5.52 -10.27
N CYS A 112 -4.10 -4.91 -11.46
CA CYS A 112 -5.28 -4.81 -12.32
C CYS A 112 -5.70 -6.17 -12.90
N GLU A 113 -4.76 -7.08 -13.17
CA GLU A 113 -5.06 -8.42 -13.66
C GLU A 113 -5.76 -9.24 -12.57
N GLU A 114 -5.21 -9.28 -11.36
CA GLU A 114 -5.78 -10.03 -10.22
C GLU A 114 -7.12 -9.46 -9.73
N LEU A 115 -7.34 -8.14 -9.79
CA LEU A 115 -8.61 -7.54 -9.37
C LEU A 115 -9.73 -7.63 -10.41
N ARG A 116 -9.42 -7.93 -11.67
CA ARG A 116 -10.42 -8.06 -12.74
C ARG A 116 -11.00 -9.47 -12.84
N TYR A 117 -10.27 -10.46 -12.36
CA TYR A 117 -10.65 -11.87 -12.38
C TYR A 117 -11.55 -12.21 -11.18
#